data_AF-A0ABD3QGZ9-F1
#
_entry.id   AF-A0ABD3QGZ9-F1
#
_cell.length_a   1.000
_cell.length_b   1.000
_cell.length_c   1.000
_cell.angle_alpha   90.00
_cell.angle_beta   90.00
_cell.angle_gamma   90.00
#
_symmetry.space_group_name_H-M   'P 1'
#
loop_
_entity.id
_entity.type
_entity.pdbx_description
1 polymer ?
#
loop_
_entity_poly.entity_id
_entity_poly.type
_entity_poly.pdbx_seq_one_letter_code
_entity_poly.pdbx_strand_id
1 'polypeptide(L)'
;MLNTIYVLLVAYIAVAPSPAIGFGGTRWRCPCHKSSSALHAWDDGYADARHSTGNPTFMNRRDWIGQSALVSTVFLGSNAFADDSISARTVPKGKSVIILGANGGTGRECVSAVLASGRSCYATARSGSFNYDEESGSSLLRKDNLRLFQNQADVSSLAGLLALVDKINSSTSVSVGAMIFAASASASGNNALDVDYQGVINAGKVCIEKNIPRLVVVSSGAVTRPNSAVYKLLNFVGNGIMKAKIDGENEVRALYNNQKLIDQGVGYTIVRPGGLTNEAATGPSFLEVNQGDDKSGRLSRADVAQICIGCLDVAGTFDTTFECYLKDTAKPVDNVGLSNILRSTDPTSYRSGNEGNGETWSELLGGLKTDFA
;
A
#
# COMPACT_ATOMS: atom_id res chain seq x y z
N MET A 1 18.49 53.63 28.13
CA MET A 1 17.80 54.48 27.12
C MET A 1 16.95 53.53 26.29
N LEU A 2 15.66 53.36 26.63
CA LEU A 2 14.54 54.10 26.03
C LEU A 2 14.47 53.84 24.52
N ASN A 3 13.62 52.91 24.05
CA ASN A 3 12.23 53.27 23.73
C ASN A 3 11.36 52.07 23.33
N THR A 4 10.20 52.11 23.96
CA THR A 4 8.98 51.30 23.89
C THR A 4 8.14 51.65 22.63
N ILE A 5 7.01 50.93 22.44
CA ILE A 5 5.73 51.34 21.79
C ILE A 5 5.53 50.84 20.35
N TYR A 6 4.39 50.30 19.90
CA TYR A 6 3.15 49.70 20.45
C TYR A 6 2.27 49.40 19.20
N VAL A 7 1.46 48.32 19.23
CA VAL A 7 0.04 48.28 18.79
C VAL A 7 -0.35 48.55 17.32
N LEU A 8 -1.01 47.58 16.66
CA LEU A 8 -2.47 47.61 16.41
C LEU A 8 -3.02 46.37 15.70
N LEU A 9 -4.17 45.96 16.23
CA LEU A 9 -5.08 44.90 15.86
C LEU A 9 -6.18 45.52 14.98
N VAL A 10 -6.47 44.99 13.78
CA VAL A 10 -7.74 45.28 13.08
C VAL A 10 -8.26 44.03 12.40
N ALA A 11 -9.40 43.57 12.90
CA ALA A 11 -10.28 42.58 12.30
C ALA A 11 -11.06 43.21 11.13
N TYR A 12 -11.40 42.41 10.12
CA TYR A 12 -12.49 42.70 9.21
C TYR A 12 -13.36 41.46 9.01
N ILE A 13 -14.60 41.57 9.47
CA ILE A 13 -15.74 40.68 9.23
C ILE A 13 -16.62 41.39 8.19
N ALA A 14 -17.03 40.70 7.13
CA ALA A 14 -18.28 40.96 6.37
C ALA A 14 -18.47 39.79 5.37
N VAL A 15 -19.38 38.84 5.62
CA VAL A 15 -20.82 38.83 5.27
C VAL A 15 -21.08 38.50 3.80
N ALA A 16 -21.69 37.32 3.59
CA ALA A 16 -22.29 36.85 2.35
C ALA A 16 -23.59 37.60 2.00
N PRO A 17 -24.05 37.49 0.75
CA PRO A 17 -25.43 37.00 0.58
C PRO A 17 -25.63 36.06 -0.63
N SER A 18 -26.44 35.02 -0.43
CA SER A 18 -27.33 34.44 -1.47
C SER A 18 -28.69 35.15 -1.36
N PRO A 19 -29.51 35.22 -2.44
CA PRO A 19 -30.65 34.28 -2.50
C PRO A 19 -31.21 33.97 -3.91
N ALA A 20 -32.26 33.13 -3.88
CA ALA A 20 -33.35 32.88 -4.87
C ALA A 20 -33.08 31.81 -5.94
N ILE A 21 -33.71 30.63 -5.89
CA ILE A 21 -35.15 30.27 -6.08
C ILE A 21 -35.60 30.44 -7.53
N GLY A 22 -35.92 29.30 -8.17
CA GLY A 22 -36.66 29.21 -9.43
C GLY A 22 -37.35 27.86 -9.54
N PHE A 23 -38.66 27.83 -9.29
CA PHE A 23 -39.57 26.72 -9.54
C PHE A 23 -39.85 26.57 -11.04
N GLY A 24 -39.92 25.33 -11.53
CA GLY A 24 -40.38 25.03 -12.88
C GLY A 24 -40.80 23.57 -12.98
N GLY A 25 -42.06 23.29 -12.60
CA GLY A 25 -42.65 21.96 -12.76
C GLY A 25 -43.03 21.69 -14.21
N THR A 26 -42.90 20.43 -14.64
CA THR A 26 -43.80 19.86 -15.66
C THR A 26 -44.06 18.40 -15.35
N ARG A 27 -45.33 18.19 -15.03
CA ARG A 27 -46.13 16.99 -14.87
C ARG A 27 -46.03 16.10 -16.12
N TRP A 28 -45.58 14.85 -15.97
CA TRP A 28 -45.83 13.79 -16.95
C TRP A 28 -46.75 12.73 -16.35
N ARG A 29 -47.88 12.56 -17.03
CA ARG A 29 -48.98 11.66 -16.71
C ARG A 29 -48.62 10.22 -17.06
N CYS A 30 -49.01 9.30 -16.18
CA CYS A 30 -49.28 7.91 -16.53
C CYS A 30 -50.40 7.82 -17.57
N PRO A 31 -50.42 6.75 -18.39
CA PRO A 31 -51.65 6.15 -18.86
C PRO A 31 -51.83 4.76 -18.25
N CYS A 32 -53.00 4.58 -17.64
CA CYS A 32 -53.61 3.29 -17.33
C CYS A 32 -54.61 2.94 -18.45
N HIS A 33 -54.60 1.68 -18.89
CA HIS A 33 -55.72 0.96 -19.53
C HIS A 33 -55.38 -0.55 -19.41
N LYS A 34 -56.08 -1.38 -18.60
CA LYS A 34 -57.32 -2.15 -18.92
C LYS A 34 -57.27 -2.77 -20.32
N SER A 35 -57.51 -4.05 -20.59
CA SER A 35 -58.18 -5.13 -19.84
C SER A 35 -58.18 -6.44 -20.66
N SER A 36 -58.63 -7.54 -20.02
CA SER A 36 -59.28 -8.75 -20.59
C SER A 36 -58.34 -9.79 -21.25
N SER A 37 -58.08 -10.96 -20.65
CA SER A 37 -58.90 -12.18 -20.42
C SER A 37 -58.96 -13.13 -21.63
N ALA A 38 -58.43 -14.36 -21.48
CA ALA A 38 -59.10 -15.62 -21.83
C ALA A 38 -58.16 -16.85 -21.70
N LEU A 39 -58.61 -17.82 -20.91
CA LEU A 39 -58.70 -19.26 -21.19
C LEU A 39 -57.41 -20.07 -21.48
N HIS A 40 -57.03 -20.96 -20.56
CA HIS A 40 -57.52 -22.35 -20.57
C HIS A 40 -57.04 -23.11 -19.32
N ALA A 41 -58.01 -23.59 -18.56
CA ALA A 41 -57.86 -24.60 -17.52
C ALA A 41 -57.87 -25.99 -18.15
N TRP A 42 -57.07 -26.91 -17.61
CA TRP A 42 -57.39 -28.34 -17.53
C TRP A 42 -57.03 -28.80 -16.12
N ASP A 43 -58.06 -29.22 -15.41
CA ASP A 43 -58.05 -29.78 -14.06
C ASP A 43 -58.34 -31.29 -14.16
N ASP A 44 -58.01 -31.98 -13.07
CA ASP A 44 -58.56 -33.24 -12.56
C ASP A 44 -58.12 -34.61 -13.13
N GLY A 45 -57.63 -35.45 -12.19
CA GLY A 45 -58.46 -36.59 -11.79
C GLY A 45 -57.85 -38.01 -11.72
N TYR A 46 -57.37 -38.38 -10.53
CA TYR A 46 -57.79 -39.56 -9.71
C TYR A 46 -57.57 -41.04 -10.14
N ALA A 47 -56.84 -41.77 -9.26
CA ALA A 47 -56.96 -43.17 -8.73
C ALA A 47 -57.09 -44.40 -9.69
N ASP A 48 -56.71 -45.66 -9.39
CA ASP A 48 -56.70 -46.41 -8.11
C ASP A 48 -55.93 -47.78 -8.15
N ALA A 49 -55.51 -48.21 -6.95
CA ALA A 49 -55.26 -49.51 -6.28
C ALA A 49 -54.77 -50.86 -6.91
N ARG A 50 -53.87 -51.52 -6.13
CA ARG A 50 -53.91 -52.89 -5.46
C ARG A 50 -52.53 -53.60 -5.50
N HIS A 51 -51.99 -54.35 -4.53
CA HIS A 51 -52.47 -55.03 -3.30
C HIS A 51 -51.31 -55.55 -2.40
N SER A 52 -51.49 -55.46 -1.05
CA SER A 52 -51.28 -56.48 0.03
C SER A 52 -49.85 -57.04 0.33
N THR A 53 -49.32 -57.33 1.53
CA THR A 53 -49.72 -57.54 2.96
C THR A 53 -48.40 -57.51 3.80
N GLY A 54 -48.28 -57.00 5.05
CA GLY A 54 -48.71 -57.60 6.32
C GLY A 54 -47.54 -57.71 7.34
N ASN A 55 -47.70 -57.05 8.51
CA ASN A 55 -46.81 -56.91 9.70
C ASN A 55 -46.99 -58.12 10.68
N PRO A 56 -46.51 -58.21 11.98
CA PRO A 56 -45.82 -57.26 12.89
C PRO A 56 -44.75 -57.84 13.90
N THR A 57 -44.29 -56.94 14.77
CA THR A 57 -43.32 -56.97 15.90
C THR A 57 -43.71 -57.73 17.18
N PHE A 58 -42.71 -58.16 18.00
CA PHE A 58 -42.75 -58.19 19.49
C PHE A 58 -41.33 -58.23 20.14
N MET A 59 -41.09 -57.45 21.21
CA MET A 59 -39.93 -57.45 22.15
C MET A 59 -40.17 -58.44 23.33
N ASN A 60 -39.24 -58.95 24.17
CA ASN A 60 -38.25 -58.27 25.03
C ASN A 60 -37.38 -59.24 25.93
N ARG A 61 -36.30 -58.68 26.53
CA ARG A 61 -35.61 -58.92 27.85
C ARG A 61 -34.42 -59.91 28.07
N ARG A 62 -33.26 -59.29 28.39
CA ARG A 62 -32.15 -59.66 29.32
C ARG A 62 -31.13 -60.68 28.79
N ASP A 63 -29.87 -60.33 28.57
CA ASP A 63 -28.89 -59.94 29.61
C ASP A 63 -28.06 -58.65 29.36
N TRP A 64 -27.69 -58.03 30.48
CA TRP A 64 -26.94 -56.79 30.72
C TRP A 64 -25.77 -57.18 31.66
N ILE A 65 -24.47 -56.92 31.41
CA ILE A 65 -23.63 -55.76 31.78
C ILE A 65 -22.17 -56.10 31.40
N GLY A 66 -21.37 -55.13 30.90
CA GLY A 66 -19.91 -55.25 30.82
C GLY A 66 -19.12 -54.14 30.09
N GLN A 67 -19.26 -52.88 30.56
CA GLN A 67 -18.29 -51.76 30.53
C GLN A 67 -17.30 -51.51 29.34
N SER A 68 -17.48 -50.31 28.75
CA SER A 68 -16.46 -49.26 28.55
C SER A 68 -15.31 -49.42 27.52
N ALA A 69 -15.42 -48.75 26.37
CA ALA A 69 -14.54 -47.65 25.95
C ALA A 69 -14.88 -47.19 24.51
N LEU A 70 -15.40 -45.96 24.39
CA LEU A 70 -15.47 -45.22 23.13
C LEU A 70 -14.07 -44.70 22.79
N VAL A 71 -13.49 -45.17 21.69
CA VAL A 71 -12.39 -44.46 21.01
C VAL A 71 -13.01 -43.72 19.84
N SER A 72 -13.46 -42.49 20.08
CA SER A 72 -13.68 -41.54 19.00
C SER A 72 -12.30 -41.20 18.45
N THR A 73 -11.97 -41.71 17.26
CA THR A 73 -10.80 -41.26 16.51
C THR A 73 -11.01 -39.79 16.16
N VAL A 74 -10.46 -38.90 16.97
CA VAL A 74 -10.27 -37.51 16.61
C VAL A 74 -9.29 -37.51 15.44
N PHE A 75 -9.80 -37.26 14.24
CA PHE A 75 -8.96 -36.78 13.15
C PHE A 75 -8.39 -35.43 13.61
N LEU A 76 -7.17 -35.46 14.15
CA LEU A 76 -6.34 -34.28 14.23
C LEU A 76 -5.95 -33.94 12.80
N GLY A 77 -6.83 -33.22 12.11
CA GLY A 77 -6.47 -32.50 10.90
C GLY A 77 -5.27 -31.63 11.24
N SER A 78 -4.17 -31.85 10.54
CA SER A 78 -3.03 -30.94 10.54
C SER A 78 -3.53 -29.60 10.02
N ASN A 79 -3.93 -28.72 10.93
CA ASN A 79 -4.33 -27.38 10.58
C ASN A 79 -3.18 -26.69 9.84
N ALA A 80 -3.52 -26.10 8.71
CA ALA A 80 -2.69 -25.23 7.91
C ALA A 80 -2.30 -23.97 8.70
N PHE A 81 -1.34 -24.07 9.62
CA PHE A 81 -0.79 -22.91 10.32
C PHE A 81 0.23 -22.13 9.48
N ALA A 82 0.58 -22.62 8.29
CA ALA A 82 1.52 -21.97 7.38
C ALA A 82 0.85 -21.00 6.38
N ASP A 83 -0.48 -21.02 6.22
CA ASP A 83 -1.18 -20.22 5.20
C ASP A 83 -1.68 -18.87 5.74
N ASP A 84 -2.25 -18.84 6.95
CA ASP A 84 -2.76 -17.59 7.57
C ASP A 84 -1.66 -16.57 7.86
N SER A 85 -0.46 -17.02 8.24
CA SER A 85 0.67 -16.13 8.54
C SER A 85 1.31 -15.53 7.28
N ILE A 86 1.28 -16.24 6.14
CA ILE A 86 1.71 -15.74 4.84
C ILE A 86 0.64 -14.81 4.25
N SER A 87 -0.63 -15.19 4.36
CA SER A 87 -1.76 -14.33 3.96
C SER A 87 -1.81 -13.04 4.77
N ALA A 88 -1.43 -13.04 6.05
CA ALA A 88 -1.36 -11.83 6.88
C ALA A 88 -0.25 -10.87 6.43
N ARG A 89 0.80 -11.39 5.77
CA ARG A 89 1.96 -10.60 5.32
C ARG A 89 1.85 -10.14 3.87
N THR A 90 0.80 -10.50 3.13
CA THR A 90 0.51 -9.95 1.79
C THR A 90 -0.73 -9.08 1.82
N VAL A 91 -0.86 -8.17 0.85
CA VAL A 91 -1.99 -7.26 0.75
C VAL A 91 -2.93 -7.72 -0.37
N PRO A 92 -4.15 -8.19 -0.04
CA PRO A 92 -5.11 -8.66 -1.04
C PRO A 92 -5.40 -7.61 -2.11
N LYS A 93 -5.55 -8.03 -3.37
CA LYS A 93 -5.84 -7.15 -4.52
C LYS A 93 -7.14 -6.35 -4.36
N GLY A 94 -8.09 -6.86 -3.59
CA GLY A 94 -9.36 -6.17 -3.28
C GLY A 94 -9.24 -5.01 -2.28
N LYS A 95 -8.07 -4.81 -1.65
CA LYS A 95 -7.82 -3.67 -0.76
C LYS A 95 -7.22 -2.50 -1.54
N SER A 96 -7.51 -1.30 -1.06
CA SER A 96 -7.01 -0.04 -1.65
C SER A 96 -5.63 0.35 -1.12
N VAL A 97 -4.91 1.17 -1.89
CA VAL A 97 -3.57 1.67 -1.53
C VAL A 97 -3.58 3.19 -1.44
N ILE A 98 -3.14 3.77 -0.32
CA ILE A 98 -2.90 5.21 -0.18
C ILE A 98 -1.51 5.53 -0.69
N ILE A 99 -1.37 6.55 -1.53
CA ILE A 99 -0.08 7.03 -2.03
C ILE A 99 0.13 8.45 -1.51
N LEU A 100 1.10 8.61 -0.59
CA LEU A 100 1.55 9.89 -0.08
C LEU A 100 2.63 10.46 -1.01
N GLY A 101 2.45 11.70 -1.44
CA GLY A 101 3.37 12.33 -2.40
C GLY A 101 3.08 11.97 -3.86
N ALA A 102 1.81 11.74 -4.22
CA ALA A 102 1.43 11.29 -5.56
C ALA A 102 1.87 12.24 -6.68
N ASN A 103 1.94 13.56 -6.43
CA ASN A 103 2.46 14.53 -7.41
C ASN A 103 4.00 14.52 -7.57
N GLY A 104 4.73 13.73 -6.78
CA GLY A 104 6.16 13.53 -6.99
C GLY A 104 6.43 12.67 -8.22
N GLY A 105 7.68 12.68 -8.72
CA GLY A 105 8.07 11.84 -9.86
C GLY A 105 7.77 10.36 -9.61
N THR A 106 8.26 9.81 -8.49
CA THR A 106 8.02 8.40 -8.11
C THR A 106 6.58 8.17 -7.68
N GLY A 107 5.95 9.15 -7.01
CA GLY A 107 4.55 9.06 -6.60
C GLY A 107 3.58 8.87 -7.77
N ARG A 108 3.81 9.55 -8.89
CA ARG A 108 3.02 9.37 -10.12
C ARG A 108 3.16 7.95 -10.67
N GLU A 109 4.38 7.44 -10.71
CA GLU A 109 4.63 6.06 -11.14
C GLU A 109 3.97 5.04 -10.20
N CYS A 110 3.95 5.29 -8.89
CA CYS A 110 3.22 4.45 -7.94
C CYS A 110 1.72 4.44 -8.24
N VAL A 111 1.11 5.57 -8.59
CA VAL A 111 -0.31 5.63 -8.98
C VAL A 111 -0.55 4.75 -10.22
N SER A 112 0.26 4.93 -11.27
CA SER A 112 0.18 4.12 -12.49
C SER A 112 0.35 2.62 -12.21
N ALA A 113 1.35 2.25 -11.40
CA ALA A 113 1.64 0.86 -11.06
C ALA A 113 0.53 0.19 -10.23
N VAL A 114 -0.05 0.89 -9.23
CA VAL A 114 -1.18 0.34 -8.44
C VAL A 114 -2.37 0.04 -9.35
N LEU A 115 -2.74 1.00 -10.20
CA LEU A 115 -3.89 0.86 -11.10
C LEU A 115 -3.67 -0.24 -12.14
N ALA A 116 -2.47 -0.32 -12.72
CA ALA A 116 -2.09 -1.41 -13.64
C ALA A 116 -2.13 -2.78 -12.95
N SER A 117 -1.87 -2.85 -11.64
CA SER A 117 -1.98 -4.09 -10.86
C SER A 117 -3.42 -4.51 -10.53
N GLY A 118 -4.42 -3.73 -11.00
CA GLY A 118 -5.84 -3.99 -10.77
C GLY A 118 -6.36 -3.56 -9.40
N ARG A 119 -5.54 -2.86 -8.60
CA ARG A 119 -5.91 -2.35 -7.27
C ARG A 119 -6.51 -0.95 -7.37
N SER A 120 -7.40 -0.61 -6.45
CA SER A 120 -7.82 0.79 -6.28
C SER A 120 -6.76 1.59 -5.52
N CYS A 121 -6.58 2.86 -5.87
CA CYS A 121 -5.64 3.73 -5.16
C CYS A 121 -6.25 5.06 -4.76
N TYR A 122 -5.73 5.60 -3.66
CA TYR A 122 -5.95 6.96 -3.19
C TYR A 122 -4.70 7.79 -3.40
N ALA A 123 -4.67 8.54 -4.49
CA ALA A 123 -3.58 9.47 -4.79
C ALA A 123 -3.74 10.73 -3.93
N THR A 124 -2.73 11.06 -3.11
CA THR A 124 -2.80 12.22 -2.21
C THR A 124 -1.69 13.23 -2.51
N ALA A 125 -2.03 14.51 -2.38
CA ALA A 125 -1.12 15.62 -2.61
C ALA A 125 -1.40 16.75 -1.63
N ARG A 126 -0.37 17.51 -1.26
CA ARG A 126 -0.52 18.67 -0.37
C ARG A 126 -1.45 19.74 -0.95
N SER A 127 -1.48 19.93 -2.26
CA SER A 127 -2.38 20.86 -2.94
C SER A 127 -3.85 20.41 -2.94
N GLY A 128 -4.13 19.16 -2.56
CA GLY A 128 -5.45 18.55 -2.74
C GLY A 128 -5.82 18.30 -4.21
N SER A 129 -4.89 18.51 -5.14
CA SER A 129 -5.10 18.26 -6.57
C SER A 129 -4.00 17.34 -7.08
N PHE A 130 -4.38 16.29 -7.80
CA PHE A 130 -3.46 15.38 -8.47
C PHE A 130 -3.62 15.56 -9.98
N ASN A 131 -2.55 16.01 -10.64
CA ASN A 131 -2.55 16.17 -12.09
C ASN A 131 -2.28 14.81 -12.71
N TYR A 132 -3.36 14.07 -12.94
CA TYR A 132 -3.32 12.83 -13.67
C TYR A 132 -3.27 13.14 -15.16
N ASP A 133 -2.15 12.84 -15.79
CA ASP A 133 -2.00 12.90 -17.24
C ASP A 133 -2.43 11.55 -17.83
N GLU A 134 -3.57 11.55 -18.53
CA GLU A 134 -4.14 10.37 -19.17
C GLU A 134 -3.25 9.83 -20.31
N GLU A 135 -2.35 10.64 -20.89
CA GLU A 135 -1.42 10.19 -21.94
C GLU A 135 -0.16 9.52 -21.39
N SER A 136 0.33 10.01 -20.24
CA SER A 136 1.48 9.42 -19.53
C SER A 136 1.11 8.12 -18.79
N GLY A 137 -0.17 7.95 -18.48
CA GLY A 137 -0.71 6.72 -17.94
C GLY A 137 -1.04 5.74 -19.05
N SER A 138 -0.50 4.50 -19.01
CA SER A 138 -0.84 3.46 -19.99
C SER A 138 -2.36 3.42 -20.23
N SER A 139 -2.78 3.35 -21.49
CA SER A 139 -4.19 3.35 -21.98
C SER A 139 -5.12 2.27 -21.38
N LEU A 140 -4.67 1.53 -20.38
CA LEU A 140 -5.36 0.49 -19.62
C LEU A 140 -5.73 0.90 -18.19
N LEU A 141 -5.41 2.13 -17.77
CA LEU A 141 -5.73 2.60 -16.44
C LEU A 141 -7.24 2.79 -16.31
N ARG A 142 -7.90 1.84 -15.64
CA ARG A 142 -9.32 1.93 -15.30
C ARG A 142 -9.49 3.12 -14.36
N LYS A 143 -9.89 4.27 -14.89
CA LYS A 143 -10.25 5.48 -14.13
C LYS A 143 -11.21 5.16 -12.99
N ASP A 144 -12.05 4.13 -13.16
CA ASP A 144 -13.00 3.62 -12.15
C ASP A 144 -12.31 3.11 -10.87
N ASN A 145 -11.06 2.64 -10.95
CA ASN A 145 -10.27 2.18 -9.80
C ASN A 145 -9.43 3.31 -9.19
N LEU A 146 -9.22 4.41 -9.93
CA LEU A 146 -8.53 5.58 -9.42
C LEU A 146 -9.50 6.44 -8.61
N ARG A 147 -9.29 6.45 -7.30
CA ARG A 147 -10.04 7.32 -6.42
C ARG A 147 -9.16 8.50 -6.04
N LEU A 148 -9.54 9.66 -6.53
CA LEU A 148 -8.88 10.90 -6.16
C LEU A 148 -9.51 11.41 -4.88
N PHE A 149 -8.79 11.30 -3.76
CA PHE A 149 -9.10 12.17 -2.64
C PHE A 149 -8.45 13.52 -2.90
N GLN A 150 -9.29 14.50 -3.23
CA GLN A 150 -8.91 15.91 -3.33
C GLN A 150 -8.61 16.54 -1.96
N ASN A 151 -7.96 15.80 -1.07
CA ASN A 151 -7.64 16.23 0.27
C ASN A 151 -6.16 16.62 0.33
N GLN A 152 -5.88 17.76 0.96
CA GLN A 152 -4.52 18.13 1.33
C GLN A 152 -3.98 17.07 2.31
N ALA A 153 -3.05 16.24 1.85
CA ALA A 153 -2.27 15.39 2.75
C ALA A 153 -0.95 16.08 3.03
N ASP A 154 -0.88 16.76 4.18
CA ASP A 154 0.40 17.21 4.74
C ASP A 154 0.95 16.10 5.63
N VAL A 155 2.01 15.45 5.17
CA VAL A 155 2.62 14.35 5.91
C VAL A 155 3.21 14.80 7.25
N SER A 156 3.54 16.08 7.41
CA SER A 156 4.01 16.64 8.68
C SER A 156 2.91 16.71 9.75
N SER A 157 1.63 16.58 9.36
CA SER A 157 0.48 16.62 10.25
C SER A 157 -0.09 15.22 10.52
N LEU A 158 0.24 14.65 11.69
CA LEU A 158 -0.32 13.37 12.14
C LEU A 158 -1.86 13.40 12.17
N ALA A 159 -2.44 14.45 12.77
CA ALA A 159 -3.89 14.61 12.84
C ALA A 159 -4.54 14.69 11.45
N GLY A 160 -3.87 15.34 10.49
CA GLY A 160 -4.33 15.41 9.11
C GLY A 160 -4.34 14.05 8.42
N LEU A 161 -3.29 13.24 8.61
CA LEU A 161 -3.23 11.88 8.06
C LEU A 161 -4.26 10.94 8.72
N LEU A 162 -4.49 11.04 10.03
CA LEU A 162 -5.54 10.28 10.71
C LEU A 162 -6.94 10.62 10.17
N ALA A 163 -7.24 11.92 10.08
CA ALA A 163 -8.50 12.40 9.52
C ALA A 163 -8.70 11.99 8.05
N LEU A 164 -7.62 11.95 7.26
CA LEU A 164 -7.66 11.43 5.89
C LEU A 164 -8.10 9.96 5.88
N VAL A 165 -7.50 9.09 6.70
CA VAL A 165 -7.85 7.67 6.74
C VAL A 165 -9.27 7.45 7.26
N ASP A 166 -9.71 8.23 8.26
CA ASP A 166 -11.11 8.17 8.73
C ASP A 166 -12.11 8.60 7.65
N LYS A 167 -11.77 9.64 6.88
CA LYS A 167 -12.57 10.06 5.72
C LYS A 167 -12.61 9.00 4.63
N ILE A 168 -11.50 8.31 4.37
CA ILE A 168 -11.46 7.17 3.44
C ILE A 168 -12.41 6.08 3.97
N ASN A 169 -12.22 5.60 5.19
CA ASN A 169 -13.00 4.49 5.74
C ASN A 169 -14.51 4.79 5.85
N SER A 170 -14.90 6.05 6.05
CA SER A 170 -16.31 6.45 6.10
C SER A 170 -16.97 6.61 4.73
N SER A 171 -16.20 6.74 3.65
CA SER A 171 -16.72 7.00 2.29
C SER A 171 -16.68 5.78 1.37
N THR A 172 -16.16 4.64 1.83
CA THR A 172 -16.03 3.42 1.03
C THR A 172 -16.16 2.16 1.86
N SER A 173 -16.72 1.10 1.27
CA SER A 173 -16.69 -0.26 1.83
C SER A 173 -15.37 -0.99 1.58
N VAL A 174 -14.54 -0.49 0.65
CA VAL A 174 -13.19 -1.01 0.37
C VAL A 174 -12.22 -0.55 1.47
N SER A 175 -11.64 -1.51 2.19
CA SER A 175 -10.62 -1.23 3.22
C SER A 175 -9.28 -0.82 2.60
N VAL A 176 -8.49 -0.06 3.37
CA VAL A 176 -7.11 0.28 3.03
C VAL A 176 -6.20 -0.88 3.40
N GLY A 177 -5.44 -1.38 2.43
CA GLY A 177 -4.50 -2.50 2.60
C GLY A 177 -3.06 -2.05 2.72
N ALA A 178 -2.71 -0.90 2.15
CA ALA A 178 -1.36 -0.38 2.20
C ALA A 178 -1.30 1.15 2.13
N MET A 179 -0.20 1.69 2.62
CA MET A 179 0.21 3.08 2.44
C MET A 179 1.61 3.11 1.84
N ILE A 180 1.79 3.81 0.72
CA ILE A 180 3.09 4.04 0.09
C ILE A 180 3.50 5.49 0.39
N PHE A 181 4.63 5.65 1.08
CA PHE A 181 5.26 6.93 1.35
C PHE A 181 6.27 7.23 0.25
N ALA A 182 5.87 8.06 -0.72
CA ALA A 182 6.71 8.57 -1.80
C ALA A 182 6.86 10.11 -1.74
N ALA A 183 6.60 10.70 -0.57
CA ALA A 183 6.83 12.10 -0.29
C ALA A 183 8.29 12.34 0.09
N SER A 184 8.81 13.52 -0.24
CA SER A 184 10.17 13.93 0.15
C SER A 184 10.25 15.45 0.11
N ALA A 185 11.16 16.04 0.87
CA ALA A 185 11.36 17.48 0.86
C ALA A 185 11.66 17.99 -0.55
N SER A 186 11.18 19.20 -0.84
CA SER A 186 11.36 19.85 -2.14
C SER A 186 11.45 21.36 -1.94
N ALA A 187 12.02 22.07 -2.92
CA ALA A 187 12.21 23.52 -2.85
C ALA A 187 10.89 24.30 -2.60
N SER A 188 9.77 23.78 -3.10
CA SER A 188 8.43 24.37 -2.93
C SER A 188 7.62 23.78 -1.76
N GLY A 189 8.20 22.85 -0.99
CA GLY A 189 7.55 22.10 0.08
C GLY A 189 8.15 22.36 1.45
N ASN A 190 7.78 21.51 2.42
CA ASN A 190 8.36 21.53 3.76
C ASN A 190 9.80 20.98 3.73
N ASN A 191 10.57 21.21 4.80
CA ASN A 191 11.97 20.81 4.87
C ASN A 191 12.13 19.28 5.10
N ALA A 192 13.38 18.80 5.04
CA ALA A 192 13.72 17.40 5.22
C ALA A 192 13.28 16.82 6.59
N LEU A 193 13.38 17.60 7.67
CA LEU A 193 12.96 17.14 9.00
C LEU A 193 11.44 16.96 9.07
N ASP A 194 10.67 17.86 8.48
CA ASP A 194 9.20 17.78 8.51
C ASP A 194 8.66 16.65 7.64
N VAL A 195 9.31 16.37 6.51
CA VAL A 195 8.83 15.40 5.51
C VAL A 195 9.50 14.04 5.67
N ASP A 196 10.83 14.00 5.49
CA ASP A 196 11.58 12.75 5.40
C ASP A 196 11.85 12.10 6.76
N TYR A 197 11.80 12.88 7.85
CA TYR A 197 11.84 12.37 9.22
C TYR A 197 10.42 12.29 9.82
N GLN A 198 9.81 13.43 10.15
CA GLN A 198 8.53 13.47 10.87
C GLN A 198 7.37 12.90 10.05
N GLY A 199 7.34 13.16 8.74
CA GLY A 199 6.30 12.64 7.85
C GLY A 199 6.29 11.12 7.74
N VAL A 200 7.47 10.50 7.67
CA VAL A 200 7.64 9.03 7.66
C VAL A 200 7.16 8.43 8.98
N ILE A 201 7.54 9.03 10.11
CA ILE A 201 7.07 8.62 11.45
C ILE A 201 5.54 8.73 11.56
N ASN A 202 4.96 9.82 11.07
CA ASN A 202 3.51 10.03 11.10
C ASN A 202 2.80 8.97 10.26
N ALA A 203 3.29 8.65 9.07
CA ALA A 203 2.74 7.57 8.24
C ALA A 203 2.79 6.21 8.96
N GLY A 204 3.90 5.92 9.65
CA GLY A 204 4.04 4.75 10.53
C GLY A 204 2.97 4.70 11.62
N LYS A 205 2.82 5.78 12.39
CA LYS A 205 1.82 5.89 13.45
C LYS A 205 0.39 5.73 12.93
N VAL A 206 0.06 6.32 11.79
CA VAL A 206 -1.27 6.18 11.18
C VAL A 206 -1.54 4.74 10.77
N CYS A 207 -0.58 4.05 10.15
CA CYS A 207 -0.76 2.66 9.76
C CYS A 207 -0.99 1.76 10.98
N ILE A 208 -0.23 1.96 12.06
CA ILE A 208 -0.40 1.25 13.32
C ILE A 208 -1.78 1.53 13.94
N GLU A 209 -2.15 2.81 14.09
CA GLU A 209 -3.40 3.20 14.74
C GLU A 209 -4.64 2.73 13.96
N LYS A 210 -4.59 2.78 12.63
CA LYS A 210 -5.70 2.41 11.74
C LYS A 210 -5.65 0.96 11.27
N ASN A 211 -4.69 0.16 11.77
CA ASN A 211 -4.45 -1.23 11.35
C ASN A 211 -4.32 -1.39 9.82
N ILE A 212 -3.59 -0.48 9.17
CA ILE A 212 -3.23 -0.62 7.75
C ILE A 212 -2.11 -1.66 7.66
N PRO A 213 -2.33 -2.82 7.01
CA PRO A 213 -1.39 -3.95 7.07
C PRO A 213 0.03 -3.65 6.59
N ARG A 214 0.19 -2.74 5.62
CA ARG A 214 1.50 -2.47 5.04
C ARG A 214 1.81 -0.98 4.87
N LEU A 215 2.92 -0.53 5.45
CA LEU A 215 3.59 0.70 5.07
C LEU A 215 4.78 0.40 4.13
N VAL A 216 4.86 1.03 2.97
CA VAL A 216 6.05 0.98 2.10
C VAL A 216 6.66 2.37 2.03
N VAL A 217 7.93 2.50 2.41
CA VAL A 217 8.64 3.80 2.43
C VAL A 217 9.67 3.83 1.32
N VAL A 218 9.55 4.82 0.42
CA VAL A 218 10.59 5.12 -0.57
C VAL A 218 11.61 6.06 0.06
N SER A 219 12.78 5.52 0.38
CA SER A 219 13.91 6.25 0.94
C SER A 219 14.98 6.54 -0.13
N SER A 220 16.25 6.25 0.14
CA SER A 220 17.37 6.42 -0.77
C SER A 220 18.47 5.40 -0.43
N GLY A 221 19.18 4.91 -1.43
CA GLY A 221 20.46 4.21 -1.21
C GLY A 221 21.52 5.17 -0.65
N ALA A 222 22.58 4.61 -0.08
CA ALA A 222 23.69 5.27 0.61
C ALA A 222 23.32 6.05 1.89
N VAL A 223 22.08 5.95 2.40
CA VAL A 223 21.61 6.67 3.60
C VAL A 223 22.34 6.25 4.88
N THR A 224 22.91 5.05 4.94
CA THR A 224 23.74 4.59 6.06
C THR A 224 25.23 4.87 5.87
N ARG A 225 25.60 5.55 4.77
CA ARG A 225 26.99 5.80 4.37
C ARG A 225 27.34 7.30 4.46
N PRO A 226 27.38 7.91 5.66
CA PRO A 226 27.58 9.35 5.83
C PRO A 226 28.92 9.87 5.27
N ASN A 227 29.90 8.98 5.14
CA ASN A 227 31.21 9.31 4.61
C ASN A 227 31.29 9.24 3.08
N SER A 228 30.31 8.61 2.40
CA SER A 228 30.28 8.48 0.95
C SER A 228 30.07 9.83 0.25
N ALA A 229 30.61 9.97 -0.96
CA ALA A 229 30.45 11.18 -1.77
C ALA A 229 28.97 11.44 -2.12
N VAL A 230 28.20 10.38 -2.39
CA VAL A 230 26.77 10.48 -2.70
C VAL A 230 25.98 11.00 -1.52
N TYR A 231 26.20 10.45 -0.32
CA TYR A 231 25.53 10.95 0.88
C TYR A 231 25.84 12.43 1.09
N LYS A 232 27.13 12.81 1.07
CA LYS A 232 27.53 14.20 1.31
C LYS A 232 26.92 15.16 0.30
N LEU A 233 26.92 14.80 -0.98
CA LEU A 233 26.32 15.61 -2.05
C LEU A 233 24.81 15.76 -1.87
N LEU A 234 24.08 14.66 -1.71
CA LEU A 234 22.63 14.68 -1.56
C LEU A 234 22.21 15.38 -0.27
N ASN A 235 22.94 15.14 0.82
CA ASN A 235 22.67 15.78 2.10
C ASN A 235 22.94 17.29 2.05
N PHE A 236 23.95 17.74 1.30
CA PHE A 236 24.21 19.16 1.09
C PHE A 236 23.13 19.81 0.22
N VAL A 237 22.84 19.24 -0.96
CA VAL A 237 21.85 19.79 -1.91
C VAL A 237 20.43 19.73 -1.33
N GLY A 238 20.11 18.68 -0.59
CA GLY A 238 18.81 18.46 0.04
C GLY A 238 18.70 19.02 1.46
N ASN A 239 19.63 19.86 1.91
CA ASN A 239 19.59 20.50 3.25
C ASN A 239 19.34 19.51 4.41
N GLY A 240 20.12 18.43 4.48
CA GLY A 240 20.00 17.41 5.53
C GLY A 240 19.12 16.21 5.19
N ILE A 241 18.68 16.08 3.93
CA ILE A 241 17.72 15.05 3.50
C ILE A 241 18.14 13.62 3.81
N MET A 242 19.42 13.27 3.63
CA MET A 242 19.90 11.91 3.86
C MET A 242 19.88 11.58 5.35
N LYS A 243 20.26 12.55 6.20
CA LYS A 243 20.17 12.41 7.65
C LYS A 243 18.72 12.25 8.12
N ALA A 244 17.82 13.08 7.61
CA ALA A 244 16.40 13.00 7.96
C ALA A 244 15.78 11.66 7.53
N LYS A 245 16.11 11.16 6.33
CA LYS A 245 15.67 9.85 5.85
C LYS A 245 16.14 8.73 6.77
N ILE A 246 17.44 8.61 7.07
CA ILE A 246 17.92 7.52 7.93
C ILE A 246 17.36 7.61 9.35
N ASP A 247 17.22 8.81 9.91
CA ASP A 247 16.59 8.98 11.22
C ASP A 247 15.11 8.55 11.18
N GLY A 248 14.38 8.88 10.11
CA GLY A 248 12.98 8.52 9.95
C GLY A 248 12.78 7.02 9.79
N GLU A 249 13.69 6.37 9.04
CA GLU A 249 13.75 4.92 8.94
C GLU A 249 13.98 4.29 10.31
N ASN A 250 14.96 4.77 11.08
CA ASN A 250 15.27 4.23 12.41
C ASN A 250 14.05 4.30 13.35
N GLU A 251 13.33 5.42 13.34
CA GLU A 251 12.12 5.59 14.14
C GLU A 251 10.98 4.68 13.66
N VAL A 252 10.81 4.47 12.35
CA VAL A 252 9.85 3.48 11.84
C VAL A 252 10.22 2.08 12.32
N ARG A 253 11.49 1.66 12.18
CA ARG A 253 11.93 0.36 12.67
C ARG A 253 11.68 0.20 14.18
N ALA A 254 11.90 1.26 14.96
CA ALA A 254 11.60 1.28 16.39
C ALA A 254 10.10 1.18 16.70
N LEU A 255 9.24 1.91 15.97
CA LEU A 255 7.79 1.86 16.12
C LEU A 255 7.21 0.47 15.84
N TYR A 256 7.78 -0.22 14.85
CA TYR A 256 7.32 -1.54 14.41
C TYR A 256 7.98 -2.71 15.15
N ASN A 257 8.98 -2.46 16.00
CA ASN A 257 9.60 -3.47 16.85
C ASN A 257 8.67 -3.87 18.02
N ASN A 258 7.56 -4.50 17.68
CA ASN A 258 6.51 -4.87 18.62
C ASN A 258 5.83 -6.16 18.15
N GLN A 259 5.93 -7.22 18.96
CA GLN A 259 5.33 -8.52 18.66
C GLN A 259 3.82 -8.44 18.37
N LYS A 260 3.10 -7.53 19.04
CA LYS A 260 1.66 -7.35 18.79
C LYS A 260 1.36 -6.92 17.36
N LEU A 261 2.21 -6.08 16.76
CA LEU A 261 2.01 -5.62 15.38
C LEU A 261 2.26 -6.75 14.38
N ILE A 262 3.27 -7.60 14.65
CA ILE A 262 3.55 -8.81 13.89
C ILE A 262 2.33 -9.75 13.94
N ASP A 263 1.78 -10.00 15.13
CA ASP A 263 0.60 -10.86 15.32
C ASP A 263 -0.65 -10.28 14.63
N GLN A 264 -0.74 -8.96 14.50
CA GLN A 264 -1.81 -8.25 13.78
C GLN A 264 -1.58 -8.18 12.26
N GLY A 265 -0.43 -8.61 11.75
CA GLY A 265 -0.07 -8.48 10.33
C GLY A 265 0.12 -7.03 9.88
N VAL A 266 0.53 -6.15 10.79
CA VAL A 266 0.84 -4.73 10.50
C VAL A 266 2.36 -4.56 10.48
N GLY A 267 2.91 -4.29 9.30
CA GLY A 267 4.35 -4.21 9.09
C GLY A 267 4.75 -3.13 8.10
N TYR A 268 6.05 -3.01 7.88
CA TYR A 268 6.60 -2.02 6.97
C TYR A 268 7.59 -2.64 5.96
N THR A 269 7.96 -1.86 4.95
CA THR A 269 9.05 -2.17 4.02
C THR A 269 9.75 -0.87 3.65
N ILE A 270 11.06 -0.82 3.78
CA ILE A 270 11.87 0.35 3.39
C ILE A 270 12.61 0.01 2.09
N VAL A 271 12.28 0.74 1.04
CA VAL A 271 12.91 0.61 -0.28
C VAL A 271 13.91 1.74 -0.44
N ARG A 272 15.19 1.42 -0.61
CA ARG A 272 16.29 2.37 -0.80
C ARG A 272 16.78 2.37 -2.25
N PRO A 273 16.11 3.12 -3.15
CA PRO A 273 16.49 3.14 -4.56
C PRO A 273 17.86 3.78 -4.76
N GLY A 274 18.57 3.30 -5.78
CA GLY A 274 19.73 3.98 -6.35
C GLY A 274 19.36 5.26 -7.11
N GLY A 275 20.24 5.71 -8.01
CA GLY A 275 20.05 6.91 -8.81
C GLY A 275 18.83 6.84 -9.74
N LEU A 276 17.86 7.74 -9.54
CA LEU A 276 16.59 7.70 -10.24
C LEU A 276 16.66 8.24 -11.67
N THR A 277 16.08 7.51 -12.63
CA THR A 277 15.84 7.94 -14.02
C THR A 277 14.33 8.08 -14.30
N ASN A 278 13.97 8.61 -15.47
CA ASN A 278 12.58 8.70 -15.95
C ASN A 278 12.33 7.78 -17.15
N GLU A 279 13.11 6.70 -17.25
CA GLU A 279 12.95 5.70 -18.30
C GLU A 279 11.75 4.80 -18.00
N ALA A 280 11.32 4.00 -18.98
CA ALA A 280 10.29 3.00 -18.76
C ALA A 280 10.78 1.90 -17.80
N ALA A 281 9.84 1.23 -17.13
CA ALA A 281 10.16 0.08 -16.29
C ALA A 281 10.76 -1.05 -17.13
N THR A 282 11.81 -1.67 -16.60
CA THR A 282 12.53 -2.80 -17.20
C THR A 282 12.00 -4.14 -16.70
N GLY A 283 11.50 -4.18 -15.45
CA GLY A 283 10.95 -5.38 -14.83
C GLY A 283 11.98 -6.21 -14.03
N PRO A 284 11.50 -7.21 -13.27
CA PRO A 284 12.28 -7.91 -12.24
C PRO A 284 13.55 -8.59 -12.76
N SER A 285 13.56 -9.09 -14.00
CA SER A 285 14.72 -9.76 -14.60
C SER A 285 15.97 -8.88 -14.71
N PHE A 286 15.81 -7.55 -14.76
CA PHE A 286 16.91 -6.59 -14.87
C PHE A 286 17.30 -5.94 -13.54
N LEU A 287 16.53 -6.19 -12.48
CA LEU A 287 16.68 -5.55 -11.18
C LEU A 287 17.43 -6.45 -10.19
N GLU A 288 18.26 -5.83 -9.37
CA GLU A 288 18.90 -6.46 -8.22
C GLU A 288 18.40 -5.75 -6.95
N VAL A 289 18.19 -6.53 -5.90
CA VAL A 289 18.01 -6.01 -4.54
C VAL A 289 19.20 -6.41 -3.67
N ASN A 290 19.52 -5.64 -2.65
CA ASN A 290 20.61 -5.94 -1.73
C ASN A 290 20.26 -5.51 -0.31
N GLN A 291 21.02 -6.00 0.66
CA GLN A 291 20.95 -5.56 2.05
C GLN A 291 22.35 -5.30 2.60
N GLY A 292 22.56 -4.08 3.11
CA GLY A 292 23.83 -3.66 3.71
C GLY A 292 24.33 -2.31 3.20
N ASP A 293 23.66 -1.73 2.21
CA ASP A 293 23.97 -0.39 1.66
C ASP A 293 25.43 -0.26 1.16
N ASP A 294 25.95 -1.34 0.59
CA ASP A 294 27.33 -1.48 0.11
C ASP A 294 27.46 -1.38 -1.42
N LYS A 295 26.34 -1.53 -2.14
CA LYS A 295 26.25 -1.51 -3.58
C LYS A 295 25.06 -0.66 -4.00
N SER A 296 25.23 0.11 -5.07
CA SER A 296 24.19 0.97 -5.60
C SER A 296 24.34 1.11 -7.11
N GLY A 297 23.26 1.45 -7.79
CA GLY A 297 23.22 1.64 -9.23
C GLY A 297 22.18 2.69 -9.59
N ARG A 298 21.64 2.62 -10.79
CA ARG A 298 20.54 3.47 -11.27
C ARG A 298 19.34 2.61 -11.59
N LEU A 299 18.16 3.20 -11.54
CA LEU A 299 16.91 2.56 -11.96
C LEU A 299 15.86 3.61 -12.27
N SER A 300 14.85 3.21 -13.04
CA SER A 300 13.73 4.09 -13.35
C SER A 300 12.81 4.29 -12.15
N ARG A 301 12.16 5.45 -12.07
CA ARG A 301 11.07 5.66 -11.10
C ARG A 301 9.92 4.67 -11.30
N ALA A 302 9.70 4.24 -12.53
CA ALA A 302 8.71 3.22 -12.87
C ALA A 302 9.09 1.85 -12.26
N ASP A 303 10.36 1.45 -12.29
CA ASP A 303 10.84 0.24 -11.60
C ASP A 303 10.72 0.36 -10.08
N VAL A 304 11.04 1.52 -9.49
CA VAL A 304 10.82 1.75 -8.04
C VAL A 304 9.35 1.58 -7.67
N ALA A 305 8.44 2.12 -8.48
CA ALA A 305 7.02 1.96 -8.27
C ALA A 305 6.59 0.49 -8.36
N GLN A 306 7.06 -0.24 -9.38
CA GLN A 306 6.75 -1.67 -9.51
C GLN A 306 7.31 -2.50 -8.34
N ILE A 307 8.51 -2.20 -7.84
CA ILE A 307 9.06 -2.80 -6.62
C ILE A 307 8.14 -2.53 -5.43
N CYS A 308 7.69 -1.29 -5.23
CA CYS A 308 6.78 -0.95 -4.13
C CYS A 308 5.47 -1.75 -4.18
N ILE A 309 4.95 -2.02 -5.39
CA ILE A 309 3.76 -2.85 -5.57
C ILE A 309 4.08 -4.34 -5.37
N GLY A 310 5.23 -4.81 -5.83
CA GLY A 310 5.72 -6.16 -5.60
C GLY A 310 5.85 -6.48 -4.10
N CYS A 311 6.27 -5.52 -3.28
CA CYS A 311 6.30 -5.67 -1.82
C CYS A 311 4.91 -5.94 -1.21
N LEU A 312 3.83 -5.50 -1.85
CA LEU A 312 2.47 -5.80 -1.39
C LEU A 312 2.09 -7.27 -1.67
N ASP A 313 2.70 -7.89 -2.66
CA ASP A 313 2.40 -9.23 -3.14
C ASP A 313 3.36 -10.31 -2.57
N VAL A 314 4.53 -9.92 -2.06
CA VAL A 314 5.56 -10.86 -1.57
C VAL A 314 5.70 -10.78 -0.05
N ALA A 315 5.32 -11.85 0.66
CA ALA A 315 5.36 -11.94 2.12
C ALA A 315 6.76 -11.72 2.72
N GLY A 316 7.82 -12.12 2.01
CA GLY A 316 9.22 -11.95 2.43
C GLY A 316 9.70 -10.51 2.54
N THR A 317 8.91 -9.53 2.07
CA THR A 317 9.24 -8.10 2.19
C THR A 317 8.74 -7.45 3.49
N PHE A 318 8.03 -8.21 4.32
CA PHE A 318 7.49 -7.73 5.59
C PHE A 318 8.60 -7.48 6.61
N ASP A 319 8.62 -6.27 7.19
CA ASP A 319 9.64 -5.77 8.12
C ASP A 319 11.06 -5.92 7.58
N THR A 320 11.26 -5.45 6.35
CA THR A 320 12.56 -5.47 5.66
C THR A 320 12.99 -4.09 5.20
N THR A 321 14.29 -3.85 5.22
CA THR A 321 14.96 -2.76 4.52
C THR A 321 15.90 -3.30 3.46
N PHE A 322 15.82 -2.76 2.23
CA PHE A 322 16.69 -3.19 1.13
C PHE A 322 16.98 -2.08 0.12
N GLU A 323 18.12 -2.20 -0.54
CA GLU A 323 18.53 -1.36 -1.66
C GLU A 323 18.08 -1.95 -3.00
N CYS A 324 17.77 -1.13 -3.99
CA CYS A 324 17.38 -1.60 -5.32
C CYS A 324 17.93 -0.76 -6.48
N TYR A 325 18.30 -1.44 -7.56
CA TYR A 325 18.94 -0.84 -8.75
C TYR A 325 18.95 -1.83 -9.94
N LEU A 326 19.30 -1.35 -11.13
CA LEU A 326 19.55 -2.20 -12.29
C LEU A 326 20.87 -2.97 -12.11
N LYS A 327 20.86 -4.28 -12.38
CA LYS A 327 22.00 -5.21 -12.24
C LYS A 327 23.26 -4.71 -12.94
N ASP A 328 23.11 -4.21 -14.17
CA ASP A 328 24.21 -3.78 -15.05
C ASP A 328 24.82 -2.42 -14.67
N THR A 329 24.12 -1.65 -13.83
CA THR A 329 24.60 -0.35 -13.32
C THR A 329 25.22 -0.45 -11.93
N ALA A 330 25.15 -1.61 -11.30
CA ALA A 330 25.49 -1.80 -9.90
C ALA A 330 26.99 -1.70 -9.65
N LYS A 331 27.39 -0.88 -8.67
CA LYS A 331 28.77 -0.61 -8.28
C LYS A 331 28.88 -0.50 -6.76
N PRO A 332 30.06 -0.74 -6.15
CA PRO A 332 30.27 -0.46 -4.74
C PRO A 332 29.92 0.99 -4.42
N VAL A 333 29.29 1.23 -3.27
CA VAL A 333 28.74 2.54 -2.89
C VAL A 333 29.81 3.64 -2.82
N ASP A 334 31.04 3.27 -2.46
CA ASP A 334 32.16 4.21 -2.39
C ASP A 334 32.61 4.66 -3.80
N ASN A 335 32.24 3.93 -4.85
CA ASN A 335 32.58 4.19 -6.26
C ASN A 335 31.43 4.81 -7.07
N VAL A 336 30.21 4.94 -6.51
CA VAL A 336 29.05 5.46 -7.26
C VAL A 336 29.07 6.98 -7.46
N GLY A 337 29.77 7.73 -6.60
CA GLY A 337 29.76 9.21 -6.63
C GLY A 337 30.23 9.82 -7.96
N LEU A 338 31.35 9.33 -8.49
CA LEU A 338 31.89 9.79 -9.78
C LEU A 338 31.16 9.17 -10.98
N SER A 339 30.74 7.91 -10.89
CA SER A 339 30.16 7.17 -12.00
C SER A 339 28.71 7.58 -12.31
N ASN A 340 27.93 7.97 -11.30
CA ASN A 340 26.58 8.53 -11.50
C ASN A 340 26.61 9.90 -12.18
N ILE A 341 27.62 10.72 -11.91
CA ILE A 341 27.85 12.00 -12.61
C ILE A 341 28.23 11.76 -14.06
N LEU A 342 29.06 10.73 -14.33
CA LEU A 342 29.58 10.42 -15.66
C LEU A 342 28.68 9.50 -16.50
N ARG A 343 27.54 9.03 -15.98
CA ARG A 343 26.63 8.05 -16.62
C ARG A 343 27.34 6.78 -17.13
N SER A 344 28.45 6.36 -16.51
CA SER A 344 29.18 5.14 -16.91
C SER A 344 28.43 3.88 -16.47
N THR A 345 28.15 3.00 -17.42
CA THR A 345 27.55 1.66 -17.26
C THR A 345 28.63 0.60 -17.44
N ASP A 346 29.46 0.41 -16.42
CA ASP A 346 30.42 -0.69 -16.36
C ASP A 346 30.05 -1.56 -15.16
N PRO A 347 29.45 -2.75 -15.37
CA PRO A 347 29.10 -3.63 -14.26
C PRO A 347 30.38 -4.08 -13.56
N THR A 348 30.45 -3.92 -12.25
CA THR A 348 31.58 -4.44 -11.47
C THR A 348 31.35 -5.91 -11.16
N SER A 349 32.43 -6.69 -11.09
CA SER A 349 32.38 -8.09 -10.61
C SER A 349 32.19 -8.20 -9.08
N TYR A 350 31.94 -7.08 -8.40
CA TYR A 350 31.82 -7.02 -6.95
C TYR A 350 30.53 -7.71 -6.49
N ARG A 351 30.67 -8.63 -5.52
CA ARG A 351 29.57 -9.29 -4.85
C ARG A 351 29.59 -9.00 -3.35
N SER A 352 28.50 -8.49 -2.80
CA SER A 352 28.27 -8.33 -1.37
C SER A 352 27.97 -9.66 -0.68
N GLY A 353 27.37 -10.60 -1.41
CA GLY A 353 26.84 -11.86 -0.86
C GLY A 353 25.41 -11.74 -0.32
N ASN A 354 24.80 -10.57 -0.41
CA ASN A 354 23.41 -10.31 -0.02
C ASN A 354 22.51 -9.96 -1.22
N GLU A 355 23.00 -10.14 -2.45
CA GLU A 355 22.24 -9.83 -3.65
C GLU A 355 21.05 -10.79 -3.86
N GLY A 356 19.86 -10.21 -3.96
CA GLY A 356 18.65 -10.86 -4.44
C GLY A 356 18.45 -10.58 -5.93
N ASN A 357 18.16 -11.63 -6.69
CA ASN A 357 17.96 -11.60 -8.13
C ASN A 357 16.83 -12.58 -8.50
N GLY A 358 16.05 -12.27 -9.54
CA GLY A 358 15.00 -13.18 -10.02
C GLY A 358 14.43 -12.75 -11.37
N GLU A 359 13.67 -13.63 -12.01
CA GLU A 359 12.87 -13.31 -13.20
C GLU A 359 11.45 -12.86 -12.81
N THR A 360 11.02 -13.19 -11.60
CA THR A 360 9.72 -12.79 -11.04
C THR A 360 9.90 -11.93 -9.78
N TRP A 361 8.83 -11.20 -9.38
CA TRP A 361 8.83 -10.44 -8.13
C TRP A 361 9.05 -11.32 -6.90
N SER A 362 8.50 -12.54 -6.89
CA SER A 362 8.66 -13.47 -5.77
C SER A 362 10.10 -13.95 -5.64
N GLU A 363 10.80 -14.20 -6.74
CA GLU A 363 12.21 -14.59 -6.72
C GLU A 363 13.10 -13.40 -6.32
N LEU A 364 12.86 -12.22 -6.91
CA LEU A 364 13.64 -11.02 -6.63
C LEU A 364 13.55 -10.60 -5.16
N LEU A 365 12.34 -10.62 -4.57
CA LEU A 365 12.06 -10.08 -3.24
C LEU A 365 11.95 -11.14 -2.14
N GLY A 366 11.90 -12.44 -2.49
CA GLY A 366 11.60 -13.52 -1.55
C GLY A 366 12.75 -13.86 -0.59
N GLY A 367 13.99 -13.51 -0.94
CA GLY A 367 15.19 -13.80 -0.15
C GLY A 367 15.59 -12.75 0.88
N LEU A 368 14.79 -11.68 1.03
CA LEU A 368 15.11 -10.58 1.95
C LEU A 368 15.02 -11.03 3.41
N LYS A 369 15.99 -10.58 4.21
CA LYS A 369 16.04 -10.81 5.66
C LYS A 369 15.29 -9.69 6.39
N THR A 370 14.57 -10.05 7.44
CA THR A 370 13.87 -9.08 8.29
C THR A 370 14.85 -8.25 9.12
N ASP A 371 14.47 -7.01 9.40
CA ASP A 371 15.21 -6.06 10.22
C ASP A 371 15.24 -6.45 11.72
N PHE A 372 14.44 -7.45 12.12
CA PHE A 372 14.35 -7.96 13.49
C PHE A 372 15.00 -9.35 13.67
N ALA A 373 15.75 -9.82 12.68
CA ALA A 373 16.40 -11.14 12.67
C ALA A 373 17.60 -11.25 13.61
#